data_AF-A0A7S2HAW1-F1
#
_entry.id   AF-A0A7S2HAW1-F1
#
_cell.length_a   1.000
_cell.length_b   1.000
_cell.length_c   1.000
_cell.angle_alpha   90.00
_cell.angle_beta   90.00
_cell.angle_gamma   90.00
#
_symmetry.space_group_name_H-M   'P 1'
#
loop_
_entity.id
_entity.type
_entity.pdbx_description
1 polymer ?
#
loop_
_entity_poly.entity_id
_entity_poly.type
_entity_poly.pdbx_seq_one_letter_code
_entity_poly.pdbx_strand_id
1 'polypeptide(L)'
;AVHLGSSDLGGPAWPHRVQGKLNGRQCVAIDPPKHLHVRREQCYNLTPLLRQGVNTLELKFTPRPDQPREEPEDSYCVGVVLTRPRSVASIIARIRTRSTETVAS
;
A
#
# COMPACT_ATOMS: atom_id res chain seq x y z
N ALA A 1 4.00 -14.13 -18.26
CA ALA A 1 3.42 -13.97 -16.91
C ALA A 1 4.35 -13.09 -16.10
N VAL A 2 3.85 -12.10 -15.37
CA VAL A 2 4.68 -11.27 -14.47
C VAL A 2 4.80 -12.01 -13.14
N HIS A 3 6.01 -12.38 -12.75
CA HIS A 3 6.27 -12.94 -11.43
C HIS A 3 6.37 -11.80 -10.41
N LEU A 4 5.33 -11.64 -9.59
CA LEU A 4 5.39 -10.75 -8.43
C LEU A 4 6.26 -11.39 -7.35
N GLY A 5 7.02 -10.57 -6.63
CA GLY A 5 7.86 -11.05 -5.52
C GLY A 5 7.01 -11.82 -4.49
N SER A 6 7.59 -12.89 -3.94
CA SER A 6 7.00 -13.67 -2.85
C SER A 6 7.90 -13.60 -1.63
N SER A 7 7.32 -13.46 -0.44
CA SER A 7 8.06 -13.65 0.81
C SER A 7 8.34 -15.15 1.04
N ASP A 8 9.46 -15.50 1.66
CA ASP A 8 9.83 -16.87 2.05
C ASP A 8 8.76 -17.55 2.93
N LEU A 9 7.90 -16.76 3.57
CA LEU A 9 6.82 -17.22 4.44
C LEU A 9 5.43 -17.22 3.77
N GLY A 10 5.34 -17.11 2.44
CA GLY A 10 4.07 -17.22 1.71
C GLY A 10 3.12 -16.03 1.89
N GLY A 11 3.66 -14.81 1.89
CA GLY A 11 2.91 -13.56 1.98
C GLY A 11 3.32 -12.53 0.93
N PRO A 12 2.60 -11.39 0.82
CA PRO A 12 2.94 -10.34 -0.13
C PRO A 12 4.38 -9.85 0.11
N ALA A 13 5.22 -9.90 -0.92
CA ALA A 13 6.55 -9.30 -0.85
C ALA A 13 6.43 -7.77 -0.84
N TRP A 14 7.28 -7.15 -0.05
CA TRP A 14 7.31 -5.70 0.09
C TRP A 14 8.64 -5.15 -0.46
N PRO A 15 8.61 -4.07 -1.23
CA PRO A 15 9.84 -3.36 -1.59
C PRO A 15 10.54 -2.89 -0.32
N HIS A 16 11.86 -3.06 -0.30
CA HIS A 16 12.70 -2.74 0.86
C HIS A 16 12.53 -1.29 1.31
N ARG A 17 12.69 -0.35 0.37
CA ARG A 17 12.44 1.07 0.61
C ARG A 17 11.81 1.71 -0.62
N VAL A 18 10.79 2.54 -0.42
CA VAL A 18 10.16 3.32 -1.50
C VAL A 18 10.02 4.77 -1.06
N GLN A 19 10.41 5.68 -1.94
CA GLN A 19 10.23 7.11 -1.76
C GLN A 19 9.38 7.61 -2.92
N GLY A 20 8.32 8.35 -2.62
CA GLY A 20 7.38 8.84 -3.62
C GLY A 20 7.15 10.34 -3.54
N LYS A 21 7.04 10.97 -4.71
CA LYS A 21 6.67 12.38 -4.85
C LYS A 21 5.46 12.52 -5.76
N LEU A 22 4.50 13.32 -5.34
CA LEU A 22 3.36 13.73 -6.16
C LEU A 22 3.52 15.21 -6.48
N ASN A 23 3.57 15.54 -7.77
CA ASN A 23 3.80 16.91 -8.25
C ASN A 23 5.05 17.55 -7.60
N GLY A 24 6.13 16.77 -7.47
CA GLY A 24 7.39 17.20 -6.85
C GLY A 24 7.40 17.24 -5.31
N ARG A 25 6.26 17.04 -4.63
CA ARG A 25 6.15 17.05 -3.16
C ARG A 25 6.15 15.63 -2.61
N GLN A 26 6.88 15.40 -1.51
CA GLN A 26 6.94 14.08 -0.87
C GLN A 26 5.54 13.60 -0.44
N CYS A 27 5.16 12.38 -0.84
CA CYS A 27 3.82 11.82 -0.58
C CYS A 27 3.83 10.37 -0.07
N VAL A 28 4.91 9.61 -0.33
CA VAL A 28 5.07 8.23 0.13
C VAL A 28 6.45 8.09 0.75
N ALA A 29 6.52 7.56 1.95
CA ALA A 29 7.76 7.17 2.60
C ALA A 29 7.55 5.78 3.19
N ILE A 30 8.27 4.83 2.60
CA ILE A 30 8.28 3.43 2.99
C ILE A 30 9.73 3.13 3.35
N ASP A 31 9.97 2.85 4.62
CA ASP A 31 11.27 2.43 5.11
C ASP A 31 11.27 0.92 5.44
N PRO A 32 12.47 0.31 5.51
CA PRO A 32 12.59 -1.10 5.87
C PRO A 32 11.97 -1.39 7.25
N PRO A 33 11.42 -2.61 7.45
CA PRO A 33 10.93 -3.01 8.76
C PRO A 33 12.06 -2.97 9.79
N LYS A 34 11.74 -2.48 10.99
CA LYS A 34 12.63 -2.60 12.15
C LYS A 34 12.58 -4.04 12.67
N HIS A 35 13.59 -4.45 13.44
CA HIS A 35 13.70 -5.82 13.97
C HIS A 35 12.37 -6.31 14.57
N LEU A 36 11.91 -7.50 14.14
CA LEU A 36 10.65 -8.17 14.54
C LEU A 36 9.33 -7.54 14.04
N HIS A 37 9.36 -6.51 13.20
CA HIS A 37 8.15 -5.91 12.65
C HIS A 37 7.75 -6.55 11.32
N VAL A 38 6.56 -7.15 11.26
CA VAL A 38 5.93 -7.53 9.99
C VAL A 38 5.24 -6.30 9.40
N ARG A 39 5.63 -5.93 8.18
CA ARG A 39 5.03 -4.80 7.47
C ARG A 39 3.59 -5.13 7.08
N ARG A 40 2.67 -4.20 7.36
CA ARG A 40 1.27 -4.24 6.92
C ARG A 40 1.08 -3.34 5.71
N GLU A 41 0.13 -3.71 4.84
CA GLU A 41 -0.30 -2.86 3.74
C GLU A 41 -0.90 -1.56 4.28
N GLN A 42 -0.44 -0.43 3.72
CA GLN A 42 -0.93 0.89 4.07
C GLN A 42 -1.22 1.69 2.80
N CYS A 43 -2.43 2.23 2.72
CA CYS A 43 -2.79 3.21 1.69
C CYS A 43 -2.28 4.60 2.10
N TYR A 44 -1.64 5.31 1.16
CA TYR A 44 -1.16 6.67 1.36
C TYR A 44 -2.18 7.66 0.80
N ASN A 45 -2.57 8.67 1.59
CA ASN A 45 -3.54 9.67 1.15
C ASN A 45 -2.87 10.73 0.27
N LEU A 46 -3.11 10.66 -1.04
CA LEU A 46 -2.58 11.60 -2.02
C LEU A 46 -3.42 12.88 -2.16
N THR A 47 -4.66 12.88 -1.65
CA THR A 47 -5.66 13.96 -1.85
C THR A 47 -5.12 15.37 -1.57
N PRO A 48 -4.39 15.63 -0.47
CA PRO A 48 -3.92 16.99 -0.15
C PRO A 48 -2.88 17.55 -1.13
N LEU A 49 -2.31 16.72 -2.01
CA LEU A 49 -1.23 17.07 -2.93
C LEU A 49 -1.68 17.08 -4.39
N LEU A 50 -2.95 16.73 -4.65
CA LEU A 50 -3.53 16.78 -5.98
C LEU A 50 -3.71 18.23 -6.44
N ARG A 51 -3.48 18.46 -7.73
CA ARG A 51 -3.80 19.71 -8.41
C ARG A 51 -4.83 19.47 -9.51
N GLN A 52 -5.46 20.54 -9.97
CA GLN A 52 -6.33 20.49 -11.14
C GLN A 52 -5.50 20.09 -12.39
N GLY A 53 -6.04 19.18 -13.21
CA GLY A 53 -5.38 18.68 -14.41
C GLY A 53 -4.47 17.47 -14.17
N VAL A 54 -3.38 17.37 -14.94
CA VAL A 54 -2.47 16.21 -14.89
C VAL A 54 -1.58 16.26 -13.65
N ASN A 55 -1.56 15.14 -12.93
CA ASN A 55 -0.73 14.92 -11.76
C ASN A 55 0.36 13.89 -12.10
N THR A 56 1.57 14.08 -11.59
CA THR A 56 2.71 13.18 -11.82
C THR A 56 3.14 12.56 -10.51
N LEU A 57 3.07 11.22 -10.43
CA LEU A 57 3.57 10.43 -9.31
C LEU A 57 4.89 9.79 -9.72
N GLU A 58 5.96 10.14 -9.01
CA GLU A 58 7.29 9.55 -9.16
C GLU A 58 7.56 8.63 -7.98
N LEU A 59 8.01 7.40 -8.25
CA LEU A 59 8.37 6.42 -7.24
C LEU A 59 9.81 5.96 -7.45
N LYS A 60 10.60 6.01 -6.38
CA LYS A 60 11.96 5.46 -6.33
C LYS A 60 11.98 4.25 -5.42
N PHE A 61 12.30 3.10 -6.00
CA PHE A 61 12.52 1.85 -5.29
C PHE A 61 14.01 1.72 -5.00
N THR A 62 14.37 1.42 -3.76
CA THR A 62 15.75 1.10 -3.39
C THR A 62 15.80 -0.37 -2.99
N PRO A 63 16.62 -1.20 -3.66
CA PRO A 63 16.77 -2.61 -3.32
C PRO A 63 17.46 -2.77 -1.97
N ARG A 64 17.47 -4.01 -1.44
CA ARG A 64 18.20 -4.30 -0.21
C ARG A 64 19.72 -4.22 -0.48
N PRO A 65 20.52 -3.71 0.47
CA PRO A 65 21.97 -3.59 0.28
C PRO A 65 22.70 -4.93 0.21
N ASP A 66 22.10 -5.98 0.78
CA ASP A 66 22.58 -7.36 0.82
C ASP A 66 22.14 -8.20 -0.39
N GLN A 67 21.28 -7.69 -1.26
CA GLN A 67 20.80 -8.43 -2.42
C GLN A 67 21.84 -8.39 -3.56
N PRO A 68 22.32 -9.54 -4.04
CA PRO A 68 23.25 -9.60 -5.17
C PRO A 68 22.63 -8.98 -6.43
N ARG A 69 23.40 -8.19 -7.18
CA ARG A 69 22.95 -7.58 -8.46
C ARG A 69 22.47 -8.58 -9.52
N GLU A 70 22.82 -9.85 -9.36
CA GLU A 70 22.50 -10.93 -10.31
C GLU A 70 21.18 -11.64 -9.99
N GLU A 71 20.55 -11.37 -8.85
CA GLU A 71 19.22 -11.91 -8.56
C GLU A 71 18.13 -11.20 -9.37
N PRO A 72 17.09 -11.93 -9.83
CA PRO A 72 15.98 -11.32 -10.55
C PRO A 72 15.31 -10.27 -9.66
N GLU A 73 15.15 -9.05 -10.17
CA GLU A 73 14.46 -7.98 -9.47
C GLU A 73 13.03 -8.41 -9.14
N ASP A 74 12.66 -8.32 -7.85
CA ASP A 74 11.28 -8.48 -7.43
C ASP A 74 10.39 -7.48 -8.20
N SER A 75 9.34 -8.00 -8.83
CA SER A 75 8.31 -7.13 -9.41
C SER A 75 7.27 -6.79 -8.35
N TYR A 76 6.94 -5.50 -8.27
CA TYR A 76 5.92 -4.97 -7.36
C TYR A 76 4.77 -4.35 -8.15
N CYS A 77 3.54 -4.53 -7.66
CA CYS A 77 2.36 -3.87 -8.20
C CYS A 77 2.05 -2.60 -7.41
N VAL A 78 1.76 -1.50 -8.10
CA VAL A 78 1.34 -0.24 -7.48
C VAL A 78 0.00 0.18 -8.06
N GLY A 79 -0.99 0.40 -7.19
CA GLY A 79 -2.31 0.87 -7.57
C GLY A 79 -2.60 2.27 -6.99
N VAL A 80 -3.21 3.12 -7.80
CA VAL A 80 -3.81 4.39 -7.34
C VAL A 80 -5.32 4.20 -7.38
N VAL A 81 -5.97 4.30 -6.23
CA VAL A 81 -7.41 4.03 -6.08
C VAL A 81 -8.15 5.24 -5.51
N LEU A 82 -9.32 5.54 -6.08
CA LEU A 82 -10.24 6.51 -5.51
C LEU A 82 -11.12 5.81 -4.46
N THR A 83 -11.04 6.28 -3.22
CA THR A 83 -11.80 5.71 -2.10
C THR A 83 -12.69 6.75 -1.43
N ARG A 84 -13.75 6.28 -0.77
CA ARG A 84 -14.62 7.11 0.07
C ARG A 84 -14.36 6.76 1.55
N PRO A 85 -13.82 7.67 2.36
CA PRO A 85 -13.62 7.43 3.78
C PRO A 85 -14.94 7.06 4.47
N ARG A 86 -14.90 6.08 5.38
CA ARG A 86 -16.02 5.71 6.23
C ARG A 86 -15.64 5.95 7.68
N SER A 87 -16.54 6.56 8.44
CA SER A 87 -16.34 6.70 9.88
C SER A 87 -16.54 5.35 10.57
N VAL A 88 -15.84 5.13 11.68
CA VAL A 88 -16.02 3.94 12.51
C VAL A 88 -17.49 3.76 12.91
N ALA A 89 -18.17 4.85 13.28
CA ALA A 89 -19.60 4.82 13.60
C ALA A 89 -20.47 4.30 12.45
N SER A 90 -20.19 4.72 11.21
CA SER A 90 -20.93 4.24 10.03
C SER A 90 -20.70 2.75 9.75
N ILE A 91 -19.50 2.24 10.06
CA ILE A 91 -19.17 0.82 9.94
C ILE A 91 -19.91 0.02 11.01
N ILE A 92 -19.85 0.46 12.27
CA ILE A 92 -20.54 -0.19 13.40
C ILE A 92 -22.04 -0.24 13.17
N ALA A 93 -22.66 0.87 12.75
CA ALA A 93 -24.08 0.92 12.46
C ALA A 93 -24.47 -0.13 11.41
N ARG A 94 -23.68 -0.25 10.33
CA ARG A 94 -23.92 -1.20 9.24
C ARG A 94 -23.69 -2.66 9.64
N ILE A 95 -22.77 -2.93 10.58
CA ILE A 95 -22.60 -4.27 11.15
C ILE A 95 -23.86 -4.63 11.95
N ARG A 96 -24.31 -3.74 12.83
CA ARG A 96 -25.49 -3.97 13.68
C ARG A 96 -26.76 -4.23 12.87
N THR A 97 -27.00 -3.47 11.81
CA THR A 97 -28.17 -3.68 10.94
C THR A 97 -28.13 -5.03 10.20
N ARG A 98 -26.94 -5.47 9.77
CA ARG A 98 -26.79 -6.79 9.12
C ARG A 98 -26.95 -7.95 10.11
N SER A 99 -26.45 -7.81 11.34
CA SER A 99 -26.58 -8.84 12.36
C SER A 99 -28.04 -9.05 12.80
N THR A 100 -28.91 -8.05 12.67
CA THR A 100 -30.35 -8.18 12.94
C THR A 100 -31.14 -8.80 11.79
N GLU A 101 -30.61 -8.77 10.56
CA GLU A 101 -31.26 -9.40 9.39
C GLU A 101 -31.10 -10.92 9.39
N THR A 102 -29.96 -11.46 9.88
CA THR A 102 -29.68 -12.91 9.85
C THR A 102 -30.38 -13.73 10.93
N VAL A 103 -30.96 -13.10 11.96
CA VAL A 103 -31.62 -13.82 13.08
C VAL A 103 -33.13 -14.00 12.82
N ALA A 104 -33.68 -13.35 11.79
CA ALA A 104 -35.10 -13.36 11.48
C ALA A 104 -35.47 -14.26 10.29
N SER A 105 -34.62 -15.23 9.92
CA SER A 105 -34.89 -16.24 8.88
C SER A 105 -34.81 -17.66 9.44
#